data_AF-A0A9Q3GDQ9-F1
#
_entry.id   AF-A0A9Q3GDQ9-F1
#
_cell.length_a   1.000
_cell.length_b   1.000
_cell.length_c   1.000
_cell.angle_alpha   90.00
_cell.angle_beta   90.00
_cell.angle_gamma   90.00
#
_symmetry.space_group_name_H-M   'P 1'
#
loop_
_entity.id
_entity.type
_entity.pdbx_description
1 polymer ?
#
loop_
_entity_poly.entity_id
_entity_poly.type
_entity_poly.pdbx_seq_one_letter_code
_entity_poly.pdbx_strand_id
1 'polypeptide(L)'
;MSEKACDTAARCIAEAKEYNKKRWDKTHMEPEFKEGDQVLLIGRNAVEVKLTEELSRKHPVFPVSLVKPYFQTEEDKFPSRKRDTTPPDIVEEEDSPGPVKKIIKARKIILNCRDQKQYLVRFKN
;
A
#
# COMPACT_ATOMS: atom_id res chain seq x y z
N MET A 1 -13.51 34.46 11.92
CA MET A 1 -13.68 33.00 12.11
C MET A 1 -12.57 32.55 13.04
N SER A 2 -12.89 31.95 14.20
CA SER A 2 -11.87 31.70 15.24
C SER A 2 -10.90 30.61 14.77
N GLU A 3 -9.60 30.88 14.84
CA GLU A 3 -8.55 29.93 14.41
C GLU A 3 -8.69 28.58 15.14
N LYS A 4 -9.06 28.64 16.43
CA LYS A 4 -9.34 27.48 17.28
C LYS A 4 -10.41 26.54 16.69
N ALA A 5 -11.40 27.07 15.97
CA ALA A 5 -12.45 26.25 15.35
C ALA A 5 -11.91 25.47 14.14
N CYS A 6 -11.08 26.09 13.30
CA CYS A 6 -10.46 25.39 12.18
C CYS A 6 -9.46 24.34 12.63
N ASP A 7 -8.66 24.63 13.67
CA ASP A 7 -7.71 23.65 14.23
C ASP A 7 -8.43 22.43 14.80
N THR A 8 -9.54 22.66 15.51
CA THR A 8 -10.36 21.58 16.08
C THR A 8 -11.01 20.74 14.97
N ALA A 9 -11.56 21.38 13.94
CA ALA A 9 -12.15 20.68 12.80
C ALA A 9 -11.11 19.85 12.03
N ALA A 10 -9.91 20.41 11.80
CA ALA A 10 -8.82 19.70 11.15
C ALA A 10 -8.38 18.46 11.94
N ARG A 11 -8.25 18.60 13.28
CA ARG A 11 -7.92 17.49 14.17
C ARG A 11 -8.98 16.38 14.13
N CYS A 12 -10.26 16.72 14.20
CA CYS A 12 -11.34 15.73 14.13
C CYS A 12 -11.35 14.97 12.79
N ILE A 13 -11.05 15.65 11.67
CA ILE A 13 -10.97 15.00 10.36
C ILE A 13 -9.76 14.06 10.28
N ALA A 14 -8.61 14.46 10.84
CA ALA A 14 -7.42 13.63 10.90
C ALA A 14 -7.66 12.37 11.75
N GLU A 15 -8.20 12.53 12.95
CA GLU A 15 -8.55 11.43 13.86
C GLU A 15 -9.56 10.46 13.22
N ALA A 16 -10.59 10.97 12.54
CA ALA A 16 -11.57 10.14 11.85
C ALA A 16 -10.96 9.34 10.69
N LYS A 17 -10.06 9.96 9.91
CA LYS A 17 -9.34 9.27 8.83
C LYS A 17 -8.42 8.18 9.38
N GLU A 18 -7.68 8.49 10.44
CA GLU A 18 -6.77 7.55 11.08
C GLU A 18 -7.52 6.36 11.70
N TYR A 19 -8.64 6.61 12.38
CA TYR A 19 -9.52 5.56 12.91
C TYR A 19 -10.04 4.64 11.81
N ASN A 20 -10.57 5.21 10.73
CA ASN A 20 -11.07 4.42 9.60
C ASN A 20 -9.97 3.59 8.96
N LYS A 21 -8.77 4.18 8.76
CA LYS A 21 -7.61 3.48 8.22
C LYS A 21 -7.21 2.31 9.11
N LYS A 22 -6.97 2.54 10.41
CA LYS A 22 -6.60 1.48 11.38
C LYS A 22 -7.62 0.35 11.43
N ARG A 23 -8.91 0.68 11.40
CA ARG A 23 -9.99 -0.31 11.42
C ARG A 23 -10.03 -1.11 10.12
N TRP A 24 -9.83 -0.46 8.98
CA TRP A 24 -9.75 -1.10 7.67
C TRP A 24 -8.57 -2.07 7.61
N ASP A 25 -7.37 -1.58 7.90
CA ASP A 25 -6.12 -2.35 7.86
C ASP A 25 -6.21 -3.56 8.81
N LYS A 26 -6.77 -3.39 10.02
CA LYS A 26 -7.00 -4.49 10.97
C LYS A 26 -7.97 -5.56 10.46
N THR A 27 -8.92 -5.20 9.60
CA THR A 27 -9.97 -6.12 9.11
C THR A 27 -9.70 -6.66 7.71
N HIS A 28 -8.77 -6.07 6.97
CA HIS A 28 -8.46 -6.38 5.57
C HIS A 28 -6.95 -6.52 5.36
N MET A 29 -6.25 -7.14 6.32
CA MET A 29 -4.88 -7.59 6.09
C MET A 29 -4.93 -8.79 5.13
N GLU A 30 -4.21 -8.68 4.01
CA GLU A 30 -4.04 -9.83 3.13
C GLU A 30 -3.17 -10.87 3.85
N PRO A 31 -3.59 -12.14 3.91
CA PRO A 31 -2.79 -13.18 4.52
C PRO A 31 -1.49 -13.40 3.73
N GLU A 32 -0.40 -13.64 4.46
CA GLU A 32 0.87 -14.03 3.84
C GLU A 32 0.83 -15.52 3.48
N PHE A 33 0.77 -15.82 2.18
CA PHE A 33 0.97 -17.18 1.67
C PHE A 33 2.45 -17.38 1.33
N LYS A 34 3.04 -18.49 1.78
CA LYS A 34 4.43 -18.82 1.47
C LYS A 34 4.49 -19.84 0.34
N GLU A 35 5.47 -19.70 -0.55
CA GLU A 35 5.77 -20.72 -1.54
C GLU A 35 6.09 -22.04 -0.82
N GLY A 36 5.33 -23.10 -1.11
CA GLY A 36 5.48 -24.41 -0.47
C GLY A 36 4.33 -24.85 0.45
N ASP A 37 3.32 -24.01 0.67
CA ASP A 37 2.11 -24.43 1.41
C ASP A 37 1.39 -25.57 0.68
N GLN A 38 1.14 -26.68 1.41
CA GLN A 38 0.55 -27.89 0.84
C GLN A 38 -0.96 -27.75 0.66
N VAL A 39 -1.43 -28.06 -0.54
CA VAL A 39 -2.85 -28.16 -0.89
C VAL A 39 -3.23 -29.61 -1.17
N LEU A 40 -4.39 -30.04 -0.66
CA LEU A 40 -4.93 -31.37 -0.83
C LEU A 40 -6.00 -31.33 -1.92
N LEU A 41 -5.93 -32.22 -2.92
CA LEU A 41 -6.98 -32.35 -3.93
C LEU A 41 -8.13 -33.20 -3.36
N ILE A 42 -9.32 -32.61 -3.28
CA ILE A 42 -10.55 -33.32 -2.93
C ILE A 42 -11.30 -33.64 -4.22
N GLY A 43 -11.20 -34.89 -4.66
CA GLY A 43 -11.86 -35.35 -5.88
C GLY A 43 -11.33 -34.65 -7.14
N ARG A 44 -12.21 -34.35 -8.09
CA ARG A 44 -11.83 -33.77 -9.40
C ARG A 44 -11.91 -32.23 -9.44
N ASN A 45 -12.77 -31.63 -8.63
CA ASN A 45 -13.19 -30.24 -8.82
C ASN A 45 -12.88 -29.33 -7.62
N ALA A 46 -12.32 -29.87 -6.54
CA ALA A 46 -12.07 -29.11 -5.32
C ALA A 46 -10.65 -29.31 -4.78
N VAL A 47 -10.14 -28.28 -4.12
CA VAL A 47 -8.85 -28.23 -3.45
C VAL A 47 -9.06 -27.74 -2.03
N GLU A 48 -8.59 -28.51 -1.06
CA GLU A 48 -8.51 -28.11 0.34
C GLU A 48 -7.15 -27.49 0.63
N VAL A 49 -7.18 -26.29 1.19
CA VAL A 49 -6.00 -25.54 1.61
C VAL A 49 -5.92 -25.60 3.12
N LYS A 50 -4.75 -25.96 3.66
CA LYS A 50 -4.48 -25.81 5.09
C LYS A 50 -4.31 -24.32 5.39
N LEU A 51 -5.41 -23.69 5.80
CA LEU A 51 -5.43 -22.27 6.15
C LEU A 51 -4.73 -22.03 7.49
N THR A 52 -3.98 -20.94 7.59
CA THR A 52 -3.41 -20.46 8.86
C THR A 52 -4.51 -20.02 9.83
N GLU A 53 -4.18 -19.86 11.11
CA GLU A 53 -5.16 -19.52 12.17
C GLU A 53 -5.95 -18.23 11.86
N GLU A 54 -5.30 -17.27 11.19
CA GLU A 54 -5.89 -16.00 10.74
C GLU A 54 -7.02 -16.19 9.71
N LEU A 55 -6.92 -17.23 8.89
CA LEU A 55 -7.86 -17.57 7.82
C LEU A 55 -8.83 -18.70 8.20
N SER A 56 -8.79 -19.18 9.44
CA SER A 56 -9.68 -20.25 9.94
C SER A 56 -11.18 -19.97 9.76
N ARG A 57 -11.57 -18.69 9.62
CA ARG A 57 -12.95 -18.26 9.35
C ARG A 57 -13.38 -18.45 7.90
N LYS A 58 -12.45 -18.63 6.96
CA LYS A 58 -12.74 -18.90 5.56
C LYS A 58 -12.91 -20.41 5.36
N HIS A 59 -13.73 -20.80 4.38
CA HIS A 59 -13.91 -22.21 4.07
C HIS A 59 -12.59 -22.77 3.47
N PRO A 60 -12.05 -23.88 3.99
CA PRO A 60 -10.76 -24.40 3.54
C PRO A 60 -10.81 -25.05 2.15
N VAL A 61 -12.00 -25.38 1.65
CA VAL A 61 -12.19 -26.02 0.33
C VAL A 61 -12.60 -24.99 -0.72
N PHE A 62 -11.85 -24.96 -1.82
CA PHE A 62 -12.02 -24.06 -2.97
C PHE A 62 -12.17 -24.85 -4.28
N PRO A 63 -12.89 -24.32 -5.29
CA PRO A 63 -12.95 -24.95 -6.60
C PRO A 63 -11.61 -24.85 -7.35
N VAL A 64 -11.24 -25.91 -8.08
CA VAL A 64 -9.98 -26.01 -8.86
C VAL A 64 -9.82 -24.91 -9.92
N SER A 65 -10.93 -24.34 -10.39
CA SER A 65 -10.92 -23.25 -11.39
C SER A 65 -10.29 -21.96 -10.88
N LEU A 66 -10.24 -21.76 -9.56
CA LEU A 66 -9.62 -20.59 -8.93
C LEU A 66 -8.12 -20.81 -8.68
N VAL A 67 -7.62 -22.05 -8.81
CA VAL A 67 -6.23 -22.39 -8.55
C VAL A 67 -5.41 -22.19 -9.83
N LYS A 68 -4.33 -21.41 -9.72
CA LYS A 68 -3.33 -21.31 -10.78
C LYS A 68 -2.16 -22.26 -10.46
N PRO A 69 -1.74 -23.10 -11.41
CA PRO A 69 -0.55 -23.93 -11.21
C PRO A 69 0.67 -23.02 -11.01
N TYR A 70 1.43 -23.30 -9.96
CA TYR A 70 2.71 -22.64 -9.70
C TYR A 70 3.76 -23.20 -10.66
N PHE A 71 4.47 -22.31 -11.36
CA PHE A 71 5.61 -22.66 -12.18
C PHE A 71 6.83 -21.93 -11.63
N GLN A 72 7.87 -22.69 -11.27
CA GLN A 72 9.14 -22.09 -10.91
C GLN A 72 9.68 -21.33 -12.13
N THR A 73 10.15 -20.10 -11.91
CA THR A 73 10.67 -19.30 -13.01
C THR A 73 12.03 -19.84 -13.41
N GLU A 74 12.12 -20.50 -14.57
CA GLU A 74 13.40 -20.90 -15.14
C GLU A 74 14.09 -19.71 -15.79
N GLU A 75 15.27 -19.36 -15.26
CA GLU A 75 16.04 -18.20 -15.68
C GLU A 75 16.56 -18.34 -17.11
N ASP A 76 16.97 -19.56 -17.49
CA ASP A 76 17.51 -19.87 -18.82
C ASP A 76 16.47 -19.67 -19.93
N LYS A 77 15.19 -19.89 -19.61
CA LYS A 77 14.09 -19.74 -20.56
C LYS A 77 13.64 -18.29 -20.71
N PHE A 78 13.92 -17.44 -19.73
CA PHE A 78 13.52 -16.04 -19.71
C PHE A 78 14.66 -15.11 -19.24
N PRO A 79 15.78 -15.04 -19.97
CA PRO A 79 16.97 -14.29 -19.55
C PRO A 79 16.74 -12.77 -19.49
N SER A 80 15.71 -12.25 -20.16
CA SER A 80 15.37 -10.82 -20.16
C SER A 80 14.40 -10.40 -19.05
N ARG A 81 13.95 -11.32 -18.20
CA ARG A 81 13.03 -11.01 -17.10
C ARG A 81 13.79 -10.31 -15.98
N LYS A 82 13.52 -9.02 -15.76
CA LYS A 82 14.04 -8.31 -14.57
C LYS A 82 13.28 -8.84 -13.35
N ARG A 83 13.99 -9.34 -12.35
CA ARG A 83 13.37 -9.62 -11.05
C ARG A 83 12.98 -8.28 -10.44
N ASP A 84 11.76 -8.19 -9.91
CA ASP A 84 11.35 -7.03 -9.13
C ASP A 84 12.35 -6.91 -7.98
N THR A 85 13.14 -5.84 -8.01
CA THR A 85 14.06 -5.53 -6.91
C THR A 85 13.19 -5.26 -5.70
N THR A 86 13.49 -5.89 -4.56
CA THR A 86 12.85 -5.55 -3.29
C THR A 86 12.84 -4.02 -3.15
N PRO A 87 11.69 -3.41 -2.85
CA PRO A 87 11.62 -1.96 -2.74
C PRO A 87 12.72 -1.50 -1.77
N PRO A 88 13.47 -0.44 -2.12
CA PRO A 88 14.45 0.11 -1.18
C PRO A 88 13.75 0.48 0.11
N ASP A 89 14.37 0.17 1.25
CA ASP A 89 13.89 0.65 2.54
C ASP A 89 13.69 2.16 2.48
N ILE A 90 12.53 2.63 2.94
CA ILE A 90 12.26 4.06 3.07
C ILE A 90 13.13 4.54 4.22
N VAL A 91 14.32 5.01 3.90
CA VAL A 91 15.12 5.81 4.83
C VAL A 91 14.37 7.13 4.96
N GLU A 92 13.89 7.46 6.17
CA GLU A 92 13.44 8.81 6.48
C GLU A 92 14.66 9.73 6.40
N GLU A 93 14.96 10.24 5.21
CA GLU A 93 15.91 11.35 5.06
C GLU A 93 15.27 12.58 5.72
N GLU A 94 15.95 13.16 6.70
CA GLU A 94 15.58 14.47 7.21
C GLU A 94 15.74 15.50 6.08
N ASP A 95 14.62 15.82 5.43
CA ASP A 95 14.53 16.79 4.35
C ASP A 95 14.99 18.18 4.83
N SER A 96 16.27 18.50 4.61
CA SER A 96 16.65 19.89 4.39
C SER A 96 16.53 20.18 2.89
N PRO A 97 15.50 20.91 2.43
CA PRO A 97 15.33 21.17 1.02
C PRO A 97 16.52 22.01 0.51
N GLY A 98 17.28 21.47 -0.43
CA GLY A 98 18.41 22.15 -1.06
C GLY A 98 18.02 23.50 -1.69
N PRO A 99 19.01 24.36 -2.03
CA PRO A 99 18.75 25.71 -2.53
C PRO A 99 17.93 25.70 -3.83
N VAL A 100 16.82 26.43 -3.82
CA VAL A 100 15.90 26.60 -4.95
C VAL A 100 16.57 27.38 -6.09
N LYS A 101 16.53 26.83 -7.32
CA LYS A 101 17.07 27.49 -8.52
C LYS A 101 16.06 28.41 -9.20
N LYS A 102 14.79 27.99 -9.36
CA LYS A 102 13.76 28.76 -10.08
C LYS A 102 12.33 28.37 -9.69
N ILE A 103 11.42 29.34 -9.61
CA ILE A 103 9.96 29.11 -9.53
C ILE A 103 9.38 29.04 -10.94
N ILE A 104 8.65 27.96 -11.24
CA ILE A 104 8.07 27.68 -12.56
C ILE A 104 6.62 28.15 -12.64
N LYS A 105 5.81 27.84 -11.62
CA LYS A 105 4.38 28.20 -11.55
C LYS A 105 4.00 28.55 -10.12
N ALA A 106 3.00 29.42 -9.97
CA ALA A 106 2.36 29.72 -8.70
C ALA A 106 0.85 29.53 -8.83
N ARG A 107 0.20 29.02 -7.79
CA ARG A 107 -1.26 28.99 -7.68
C ARG A 107 -1.68 29.33 -6.25
N LYS A 108 -2.85 29.95 -6.10
CA LYS A 108 -3.47 30.17 -4.79
C LYS A 108 -4.29 28.94 -4.42
N ILE A 109 -4.06 28.40 -3.23
CA ILE A 109 -4.82 27.29 -2.66
C ILE A 109 -5.38 27.71 -1.31
N ILE A 110 -6.53 27.16 -0.94
CA ILE A 110 -7.06 27.29 0.42
C ILE A 110 -6.72 25.98 1.12
N LEU A 111 -5.77 26.04 2.05
CA LEU A 111 -5.35 24.88 2.85
C LEU A 111 -5.52 25.26 4.32
N ASN A 112 -6.17 24.40 5.11
CA ASN A 112 -6.40 24.62 6.55
C ASN A 112 -7.06 25.97 6.84
N CYS A 113 -8.10 26.33 6.08
CA CYS A 113 -8.82 27.61 6.19
C CYS A 113 -7.98 28.86 5.97
N ARG A 114 -6.75 28.75 5.44
CA ARG A 114 -5.86 29.87 5.16
C ARG A 114 -5.55 29.93 3.68
N ASP A 115 -5.52 31.15 3.16
CA ASP A 115 -5.05 31.42 1.81
C ASP A 115 -3.53 31.20 1.75
N GLN A 116 -3.11 30.20 0.98
CA GLN A 116 -1.70 29.89 0.78
C GLN A 116 -1.31 29.96 -0.71
N LYS A 117 -0.06 30.33 -0.97
CA LYS A 117 0.51 30.27 -2.33
C LYS A 117 1.34 29.00 -2.45
N GLN A 118 0.98 28.14 -3.38
CA GLN A 118 1.77 26.96 -3.74
C GLN A 118 2.63 27.29 -4.95
N TYR A 119 3.92 26.94 -4.86
CA TYR A 119 4.90 27.14 -5.93
C TYR A 119 5.35 25.79 -6.49
N LEU A 120 5.42 25.69 -7.81
CA LEU A 120 6.16 24.63 -8.50
C LEU A 120 7.58 25.11 -8.68
N VAL A 121 8.56 24.39 -8.14
CA VAL A 121 9.93 24.86 -8.01
C VAL A 121 10.90 23.88 -8.69
N ARG A 122 11.96 24.43 -9.31
CA ARG A 122 13.10 23.68 -9.83
C ARG A 122 14.27 23.86 -8.87
N PHE A 123 14.78 22.75 -8.33
CA PHE A 123 15.97 22.73 -7.48
C PHE A 123 17.26 22.81 -8.30
N LYS A 124 18.36 23.19 -7.65
CA LYS A 124 19.71 23.10 -8.23
C LYS A 124 20.16 21.65 -8.06
N ASN A 125 20.40 20.94 -9.17
CA ASN A 125 21.12 19.66 -9.14
C ASN A 125 22.56 19.88 -8.66
#